data_AF-Q2VHQ9-F1
#
_entry.id   AF-Q2VHQ9-F1
#
_cell.length_a   1.000
_cell.length_b   1.000
_cell.length_c   1.000
_cell.angle_alpha   90.00
_cell.angle_beta   90.00
_cell.angle_gamma   90.00
#
_symmetry.space_group_name_H-M   'P 1'
#
loop_
_entity.id
_entity.type
_entity.pdbx_description
1 polymer ?
#
loop_
_entity_poly.entity_id
_entity_poly.type
_entity_poly.pdbx_seq_one_letter_code
_entity_poly.pdbx_strand_id
1 'polypeptide(L)'
;MTIKNKKELSSSIEQLEKAINHQETILKKFDNEQLDFEQIKKLENLLIQEREKAKQVQIKINRSVLQNNSENYKERKKRTRQLIQKGALLEKYLEAKHLTVDETEQLLQIFANMINKQKPDKYKKKV
;
A
#
# COMPACT_ATOMS: atom_id res chain seq x y z
N MET A 1 21.91 -77.28 -29.07
CA MET A 1 21.82 -75.89 -28.58
C MET A 1 20.46 -75.30 -28.97
N THR A 2 19.36 -75.72 -28.34
CA THR A 2 18.02 -75.47 -28.95
C THR A 2 16.93 -75.05 -27.96
N ILE A 3 17.08 -75.34 -26.66
CA ILE A 3 16.06 -75.03 -25.64
C ILE A 3 16.50 -73.89 -24.71
N LYS A 4 17.80 -73.80 -24.35
CA LYS A 4 18.36 -72.69 -23.54
C LYS A 4 18.13 -71.33 -24.20
N ASN A 5 18.45 -71.19 -25.49
CA ASN A 5 18.24 -69.93 -26.24
C ASN A 5 16.77 -69.50 -26.29
N LYS A 6 15.81 -70.43 -26.41
CA LYS A 6 14.38 -70.09 -26.49
C LYS A 6 13.85 -69.53 -25.17
N LYS A 7 14.30 -70.10 -24.04
CA LYS A 7 13.91 -69.63 -22.70
C LYS A 7 14.53 -68.27 -22.38
N GLU A 8 15.78 -68.05 -22.78
CA GLU A 8 16.45 -66.75 -22.67
C GLU A 8 15.76 -65.69 -23.53
N LEU A 9 15.45 -65.99 -24.79
CA LEU A 9 14.67 -65.10 -25.67
C LEU A 9 13.29 -64.75 -25.07
N SER A 10 12.59 -65.73 -24.51
CA SER A 10 11.29 -65.50 -23.86
C SER A 10 11.40 -64.59 -22.64
N SER A 11 12.45 -64.75 -21.83
CA SER A 11 12.72 -63.88 -20.68
C SER A 11 13.05 -62.45 -21.12
N SER A 12 13.79 -62.30 -22.22
CA SER A 12 14.11 -60.98 -22.79
C SER A 12 12.87 -60.29 -23.35
N ILE A 13 11.96 -61.03 -24.00
CA ILE A 13 10.66 -60.50 -24.47
C ILE A 13 9.84 -59.99 -23.29
N GLU A 14 9.72 -60.76 -22.21
CA GLU A 14 8.95 -60.36 -21.01
C GLU A 14 9.54 -59.10 -20.36
N GLN A 15 10.87 -58.94 -20.36
CA GLN A 15 11.54 -57.73 -19.88
C GLN A 15 11.25 -56.52 -20.77
N LEU A 16 11.25 -56.69 -22.09
CA LEU A 16 10.94 -55.64 -23.05
C LEU A 16 9.47 -55.20 -22.96
N GLU A 17 8.53 -56.14 -22.80
CA GLU A 17 7.10 -55.82 -22.61
C GLU A 17 6.85 -55.01 -21.33
N LYS A 18 7.54 -55.35 -20.23
CA LYS A 18 7.49 -54.57 -18.99
C LYS A 18 8.03 -53.15 -19.18
N ALA A 19 9.12 -53.00 -19.94
CA ALA A 19 9.70 -51.70 -20.25
C ALA A 19 8.76 -50.85 -21.14
N ILE A 20 8.13 -51.46 -22.14
CA ILE A 20 7.16 -50.79 -23.02
C ILE A 20 5.95 -50.31 -22.21
N ASN A 21 5.35 -51.15 -21.37
CA ASN A 21 4.22 -50.77 -20.53
C ASN A 21 4.57 -49.62 -19.56
N HIS A 22 5.80 -49.60 -19.04
CA HIS A 22 6.29 -48.51 -18.21
C HIS A 22 6.43 -47.21 -19.01
N GLN A 23 6.93 -47.28 -20.24
CA GLN A 23 7.03 -46.12 -21.13
C GLN A 23 5.66 -45.59 -21.55
N GLU A 24 4.70 -46.47 -21.86
CA GLU A 24 3.32 -46.07 -22.19
C GLU A 24 2.60 -45.37 -21.02
N THR A 25 2.84 -45.83 -19.79
CA THR A 25 2.28 -45.17 -18.60
C THR A 25 2.91 -43.81 -18.32
N ILE A 26 4.18 -43.62 -18.68
CA ILE A 26 4.84 -42.30 -18.65
C ILE A 26 4.24 -41.38 -19.72
N LEU A 27 4.09 -41.84 -20.96
CA LEU A 27 3.49 -41.06 -22.04
C LEU A 27 2.05 -40.61 -21.71
N LYS A 28 1.23 -41.50 -21.14
CA LYS A 28 -0.12 -41.16 -20.67
C LYS A 28 -0.14 -40.08 -19.57
N LYS A 29 0.92 -39.95 -18.77
CA LYS A 29 1.04 -38.87 -17.77
C LYS A 29 1.41 -37.55 -18.42
N PHE A 30 2.25 -37.56 -19.45
CA PHE A 30 2.60 -36.35 -20.22
C PHE A 30 1.40 -35.77 -20.98
N ASP A 31 0.52 -36.61 -21.53
CA ASP A 31 -0.70 -36.13 -22.20
C ASP A 31 -1.70 -35.48 -21.21
N ASN A 32 -1.65 -35.85 -19.92
CA ASN A 32 -2.49 -35.28 -18.86
C ASN A 32 -1.96 -33.94 -18.29
N GLU A 33 -0.75 -33.50 -18.67
CA GLU A 33 -0.13 -32.25 -18.19
C GLU A 33 -0.37 -31.05 -19.12
N GLN A 34 -0.92 -31.23 -20.32
CA GLN A 34 -1.39 -30.10 -21.12
C GLN A 34 -2.68 -29.56 -20.50
N LEU A 35 -2.62 -28.35 -19.92
CA LEU A 35 -3.84 -27.60 -19.61
C LEU A 35 -4.69 -27.51 -20.87
N ASP A 36 -5.91 -28.01 -20.80
CA ASP A 36 -6.91 -27.86 -21.85
C ASP A 36 -7.05 -26.37 -22.19
N PHE A 37 -7.14 -26.05 -23.48
CA PHE A 37 -7.39 -24.72 -24.02
C PHE A 37 -8.50 -23.97 -23.28
N GLU A 38 -9.54 -24.67 -22.83
CA GLU A 38 -10.64 -24.08 -22.06
C GLU A 38 -10.18 -23.57 -20.67
N GLN A 39 -9.27 -24.30 -20.01
CA GLN A 39 -8.68 -23.90 -18.74
C GLN A 39 -7.74 -22.70 -18.90
N ILE A 40 -6.95 -22.66 -19.98
CA ILE A 40 -6.07 -21.52 -20.32
C ILE A 40 -6.92 -20.26 -20.50
N LYS A 41 -7.99 -20.34 -21.29
CA LYS A 41 -8.91 -19.21 -21.53
C LYS A 41 -9.57 -18.71 -20.24
N LYS A 42 -9.90 -19.62 -19.31
CA LYS A 42 -10.45 -19.26 -18.00
C LYS A 42 -9.44 -18.49 -17.14
N LEU A 43 -8.18 -18.93 -17.15
CA LEU A 43 -7.09 -18.24 -16.43
C LEU A 43 -6.81 -16.85 -17.01
N GLU A 44 -6.82 -16.70 -18.34
CA GLU A 44 -6.66 -15.40 -18.99
C GLU A 44 -7.75 -14.41 -18.56
N ASN A 45 -9.00 -14.85 -18.54
CA ASN A 45 -10.13 -14.02 -18.09
C ASN A 45 -9.99 -13.61 -16.61
N LEU A 46 -9.57 -14.53 -15.73
CA LEU A 46 -9.30 -14.22 -14.33
C LEU A 46 -8.20 -13.17 -14.20
N LEU A 47 -7.12 -13.33 -14.95
CA LEU A 47 -5.98 -12.41 -14.95
C LEU A 47 -6.38 -11.01 -15.44
N ILE A 48 -7.26 -10.92 -16.44
CA ILE A 48 -7.84 -9.64 -16.89
C ILE A 48 -8.65 -8.99 -15.76
N GLN A 49 -9.54 -9.75 -15.11
CA GLN A 49 -10.34 -9.24 -14.00
C GLN A 49 -9.49 -8.77 -12.81
N GLU A 50 -8.44 -9.49 -12.46
CA GLU A 50 -7.51 -9.10 -11.40
C GLU A 50 -6.75 -7.81 -11.74
N ARG A 51 -6.29 -7.68 -12.99
CA ARG A 51 -5.65 -6.44 -13.48
C ARG A 51 -6.59 -5.23 -13.42
N GLU A 52 -7.86 -5.41 -13.79
CA GLU A 52 -8.86 -4.34 -13.69
C GLU A 52 -9.12 -3.93 -12.24
N LYS A 53 -9.28 -4.90 -11.34
CA LYS A 53 -9.42 -4.63 -9.89
C LYS A 53 -8.21 -3.88 -9.33
N ALA A 54 -6.99 -4.31 -9.68
CA ALA A 54 -5.76 -3.64 -9.26
C ALA A 54 -5.71 -2.18 -9.75
N LYS A 55 -6.07 -1.92 -11.02
CA LYS A 55 -6.17 -0.55 -11.56
C LYS A 55 -7.18 0.30 -10.78
N GLN A 56 -8.35 -0.25 -10.48
CA GLN A 56 -9.38 0.48 -9.73
C GLN A 56 -8.94 0.83 -8.31
N VAL A 57 -8.25 -0.10 -7.63
CA VAL A 57 -7.67 0.16 -6.31
C VAL A 57 -6.61 1.26 -6.39
N GLN A 58 -5.72 1.22 -7.39
CA GLN A 58 -4.69 2.24 -7.57
C GLN A 58 -5.29 3.64 -7.79
N ILE A 59 -6.35 3.74 -8.60
CA ILE A 59 -7.06 5.02 -8.82
C ILE A 59 -7.64 5.56 -7.50
N LYS A 60 -8.25 4.69 -6.68
CA LYS A 60 -8.81 5.09 -5.37
C LYS A 60 -7.72 5.60 -4.41
N ILE A 61 -6.57 4.91 -4.36
CA ILE A 61 -5.42 5.33 -3.55
C ILE A 61 -4.94 6.71 -4.00
N ASN A 62 -4.70 6.89 -5.30
CA ASN A 62 -4.22 8.16 -5.85
C ASN A 62 -5.20 9.30 -5.54
N ARG A 63 -6.51 9.06 -5.66
CA ARG A 63 -7.55 10.05 -5.33
C ARG A 63 -7.52 10.42 -3.85
N SER A 64 -7.40 9.43 -2.96
CA SER A 64 -7.33 9.67 -1.51
C SER A 64 -6.08 10.48 -1.13
N VAL A 65 -4.92 10.14 -1.69
CA VAL A 65 -3.67 10.88 -1.46
C VAL A 65 -3.80 12.33 -1.91
N LEU A 66 -4.36 12.58 -3.09
CA LEU A 66 -4.59 13.94 -3.60
C LEU A 66 -5.56 14.73 -2.73
N GLN A 67 -6.65 14.11 -2.24
CA GLN A 67 -7.60 14.73 -1.33
C GLN A 67 -6.93 15.10 0.00
N ASN A 68 -6.24 14.15 0.63
CA ASN A 68 -5.53 14.38 1.89
C ASN A 68 -4.50 15.51 1.75
N ASN A 69 -3.74 15.54 0.64
CA ASN A 69 -2.77 16.60 0.39
C ASN A 69 -3.43 17.98 0.24
N SER A 70 -4.58 18.05 -0.43
CA SER A 70 -5.35 19.29 -0.59
C SER A 70 -5.95 19.79 0.72
N GLU A 71 -6.53 18.90 1.53
CA GLU A 71 -7.09 19.24 2.84
C GLU A 71 -6.00 19.70 3.81
N ASN A 72 -4.91 18.93 3.92
CA ASN A 72 -3.75 19.32 4.72
C ASN A 72 -3.18 20.66 4.26
N TYR A 73 -3.13 20.94 2.96
CA TYR A 73 -2.69 22.23 2.44
C TYR A 73 -3.63 23.37 2.87
N LYS A 74 -4.95 23.18 2.80
CA LYS A 74 -5.94 24.17 3.26
C LYS A 74 -5.80 24.45 4.75
N GLU A 75 -5.62 23.42 5.57
CA GLU A 75 -5.43 23.57 7.01
C GLU A 75 -4.14 24.30 7.35
N ARG A 76 -3.02 23.93 6.71
CA ARG A 76 -1.74 24.65 6.85
C ARG A 76 -1.89 26.12 6.46
N LYS A 77 -2.50 26.40 5.31
CA LYS A 77 -2.75 27.79 4.84
C LYS A 77 -3.61 28.58 5.85
N LYS A 78 -4.65 27.95 6.40
CA LYS A 78 -5.51 28.55 7.43
C LYS A 78 -4.72 28.85 8.70
N ARG A 79 -3.91 27.90 9.19
CA ARG A 79 -3.05 28.07 10.36
C ARG A 79 -2.02 29.19 10.13
N THR A 80 -1.32 29.20 9.01
CA THR A 80 -0.37 30.26 8.66
C THR A 80 -1.04 31.64 8.63
N ARG A 81 -2.21 31.76 8.00
CA ARG A 81 -2.97 33.02 8.00
C ARG A 81 -3.35 33.47 9.41
N GLN A 82 -3.80 32.55 10.26
CA GLN A 82 -4.13 32.84 11.65
C GLN A 82 -2.90 33.29 12.46
N LEU A 83 -1.74 32.64 12.26
CA LEU A 83 -0.49 33.01 12.91
C LEU A 83 -0.04 34.41 12.47
N ILE A 84 -0.09 34.73 11.18
CA ILE A 84 0.23 36.07 10.66
C ILE A 84 -0.71 37.13 11.24
N GLN A 85 -2.02 36.86 11.22
CA GLN A 85 -3.01 37.80 11.78
C GLN A 85 -2.78 38.02 13.28
N LYS A 86 -2.56 36.97 14.06
CA LYS A 86 -2.30 37.07 15.50
C LYS A 86 -0.96 37.77 15.78
N GLY A 87 0.08 37.50 15.01
CA GLY A 87 1.38 38.17 15.10
C GLY A 87 1.28 39.67 14.82
N ALA A 88 0.58 40.06 13.75
CA ALA A 88 0.35 41.47 13.44
C ALA A 88 -0.42 42.22 14.53
N LEU A 89 -1.40 41.57 15.17
CA LEU A 89 -2.10 42.15 16.33
C LEU A 89 -1.16 42.31 17.53
N LEU A 90 -0.29 41.34 17.77
CA LEU A 90 0.71 41.41 18.83
C LEU A 90 1.67 42.58 18.60
N GLU A 91 2.26 42.70 17.40
CA GLU A 91 3.15 43.81 17.05
C GLU A 91 2.47 45.17 17.21
N LYS A 92 1.18 45.27 16.86
CA LYS A 92 0.41 46.51 16.98
C LYS A 92 0.12 46.90 18.43
N TYR A 93 -0.32 45.96 19.25
CA TYR A 93 -0.82 46.28 20.61
C TYR A 93 0.25 46.24 21.68
N LEU A 94 1.33 45.49 21.47
CA LEU A 94 2.48 45.44 22.38
C LEU A 94 3.69 46.22 21.85
N GLU A 95 3.53 46.93 20.73
CA GLU A 95 4.58 47.71 20.06
C GLU A 95 5.87 46.91 19.79
N ALA A 96 5.74 45.58 19.68
CA ALA A 96 6.84 44.62 19.68
C ALA A 96 7.53 44.45 18.32
N LYS A 97 7.23 45.30 17.32
CA LYS A 97 7.78 45.17 15.96
C LYS A 97 9.32 45.23 15.91
N HIS A 98 9.91 45.95 16.86
CA HIS A 98 11.36 46.10 16.98
C HIS A 98 12.02 44.98 17.80
N LEU A 99 11.21 44.16 18.49
CA LEU A 99 11.71 43.07 19.31
C LEU A 99 12.02 41.86 18.44
N THR A 100 13.06 41.13 18.83
CA THR A 100 13.34 39.80 18.31
C THR A 100 12.30 38.79 18.79
N VAL A 101 12.31 37.59 18.20
CA VAL A 101 11.41 36.49 18.60
C VAL A 101 11.63 36.12 20.07
N ASP A 102 12.88 36.03 20.52
CA ASP A 102 13.23 35.65 21.89
C ASP A 102 12.81 36.73 22.90
N GLU A 103 13.01 38.01 22.59
CA GLU A 103 12.54 39.13 23.42
C GLU A 103 11.02 39.17 23.49
N THR A 104 10.34 38.91 22.37
CA THR A 104 8.88 38.81 22.32
C THR A 104 8.38 37.65 23.19
N GLU A 105 9.06 36.52 23.18
CA GLU A 105 8.72 35.39 24.07
C GLU A 105 8.86 35.77 25.54
N GLN A 106 9.98 36.39 25.94
CA GLN A 106 10.19 36.84 27.32
C GLN A 106 9.10 37.84 27.75
N LEU A 107 8.77 38.81 26.88
CA LEU A 107 7.70 39.77 27.11
C LEU A 107 6.35 39.06 27.33
N LEU A 108 6.00 38.11 26.46
CA LEU A 108 4.78 37.33 26.57
C LEU A 108 4.74 36.48 27.84
N GLN A 109 5.85 35.88 28.26
CA GLN A 109 5.92 35.09 29.49
C GLN A 109 5.63 35.94 30.73
N ILE A 110 6.16 37.17 30.80
CA ILE A 110 5.89 38.12 31.90
C ILE A 110 4.39 38.41 32.00
N PHE A 111 3.74 38.70 30.86
CA PHE A 111 2.33 39.07 30.84
C PHE A 111 1.35 37.88 30.87
N ALA A 112 1.78 36.68 30.50
CA ALA A 112 0.91 35.51 30.40
C ALA A 112 0.17 35.25 31.71
N ASN A 113 0.87 35.31 32.84
CA ASN A 113 0.27 35.08 34.16
C ASN A 113 -0.75 36.16 34.52
N MET A 114 -0.47 37.42 34.24
CA MET A 114 -1.38 38.55 34.50
C MET A 114 -2.64 38.44 33.64
N ILE A 115 -2.47 38.24 32.33
CA ILE A 115 -3.57 38.15 31.37
C ILE A 115 -4.44 36.92 31.67
N ASN A 116 -3.84 35.78 32.01
CA ASN A 116 -4.60 34.57 32.31
C ASN A 116 -5.43 34.70 33.60
N LYS A 117 -4.93 35.41 34.62
CA LYS A 117 -5.68 35.67 35.86
C LYS A 117 -6.85 36.63 35.64
N GLN A 118 -6.68 37.64 34.81
CA GLN A 118 -7.70 38.67 34.54
C GLN A 118 -8.60 38.33 33.35
N LYS A 119 -8.40 37.17 32.70
CA LYS A 119 -9.13 36.78 31.49
C LYS A 119 -10.64 36.70 31.78
N PRO A 120 -11.49 37.50 31.10
CA PRO A 120 -12.94 37.39 31.27
C PRO A 120 -13.45 36.01 30.88
N ASP A 121 -14.50 35.53 31.54
CA ASP A 121 -15.05 34.17 31.34
C ASP A 121 -15.44 33.89 29.88
N LYS A 122 -15.89 34.93 29.14
CA LYS A 122 -16.18 34.85 27.71
C LYS A 122 -15.00 34.32 26.86
N TYR A 123 -13.76 34.53 27.31
CA TYR A 123 -12.54 34.13 26.62
C TYR A 123 -11.83 32.93 27.26
N LYS A 124 -12.34 32.40 28.37
CA LYS A 124 -11.84 31.16 28.97
C LYS A 124 -12.29 29.97 28.12
N LYS A 125 -11.44 28.95 28.02
CA LYS A 125 -11.80 27.70 27.37
C LYS A 125 -12.94 27.07 28.18
N LYS A 126 -14.09 26.83 27.55
CA LYS A 126 -15.14 26.01 28.16
C LYS A 126 -14.59 24.59 28.23
N VAL A 127 -14.40 24.10 29.46
CA VAL A 127 -14.03 22.71 29.74
C VAL A 127 -15.23 21.82 29.42
#